data_AF-A0A2M7VFX9-F1
#
_entry.id   AF-A0A2M7VFX9-F1
#
_cell.length_a   1.000
_cell.length_b   1.000
_cell.length_c   1.000
_cell.angle_alpha   90.00
_cell.angle_beta   90.00
_cell.angle_gamma   90.00
#
_symmetry.space_group_name_H-M   'P 1'
#
loop_
_entity.id
_entity.type
_entity.pdbx_description
1 polymer ?
#
loop_
_entity_poly.entity_id
_entity_poly.type
_entity_poly.pdbx_seq_one_letter_code
_entity_poly.pdbx_strand_id
1 'polypeptide(L)'
;MTNLLKNKMSSKILIVALLTIALVGGVFIPTEPAAAAISGGTVAGNAAADLVVNTSGADYNVTFDTDIAATADSLWVIFPVGYTITDGDLTTAAVSDGTIASRILVNGVSRAVNNVTGDAANRKITIVLNAAIDLGTGTGTSFRILTGIQNRTTAGNTGTFTIDSNATAEVEQANVAAVTLTSGPVHHLKVTAASATPTAGADDELTVTAYDQWDNVCSAGANAYTGAKDLTFSGLA
;
A
#
# COMPACT_ATOMS: atom_id res chain seq x y z
N MET A 1 44.57 -49.37 33.95
CA MET A 1 44.66 -48.48 35.13
C MET A 1 44.49 -47.05 34.64
N THR A 2 43.30 -46.49 34.84
CA THR A 2 43.02 -45.29 35.68
C THR A 2 43.48 -44.00 35.00
N ASN A 3 42.69 -42.94 34.81
CA ASN A 3 41.45 -42.44 35.43
C ASN A 3 41.20 -41.09 34.67
N LEU A 4 40.01 -40.57 34.39
CA LEU A 4 39.13 -39.77 35.28
C LEU A 4 38.08 -39.13 34.32
N LEU A 5 36.79 -39.52 34.35
CA LEU A 5 35.65 -38.86 35.02
C LEU A 5 35.24 -37.42 34.59
N LYS A 6 33.91 -37.28 34.41
CA LYS A 6 33.01 -36.09 34.33
C LYS A 6 32.61 -35.71 32.88
N ASN A 7 31.34 -35.61 32.50
CA ASN A 7 30.26 -34.94 33.22
C ASN A 7 28.85 -35.46 32.82
N LYS A 8 27.95 -35.51 33.79
CA LYS A 8 26.51 -35.76 33.66
C LYS A 8 25.79 -34.54 33.07
N MET A 9 24.76 -34.77 32.24
CA MET A 9 23.47 -34.06 32.27
C MET A 9 22.51 -34.79 31.29
N SER A 10 21.54 -35.55 31.81
CA SER A 10 20.12 -35.16 31.99
C SER A 10 19.30 -35.34 30.71
N SER A 11 18.66 -36.51 30.49
CA SER A 11 17.28 -36.84 30.89
C SER A 11 16.20 -36.07 30.12
N LYS A 12 15.49 -36.83 29.25
CA LYS A 12 14.13 -36.61 28.72
C LYS A 12 13.92 -35.44 27.76
N ILE A 13 13.84 -35.73 26.46
CA ILE A 13 12.89 -35.07 25.53
C ILE A 13 12.40 -36.13 24.52
N LEU A 14 11.12 -36.49 24.72
CA LEU A 14 10.07 -36.82 23.76
C LEU A 14 10.45 -37.46 22.42
N ILE A 15 10.12 -38.75 22.31
CA ILE A 15 9.82 -39.45 21.05
C ILE A 15 8.53 -38.83 20.49
N VAL A 16 8.60 -38.17 19.33
CA VAL A 16 7.45 -37.96 18.44
C VAL A 16 7.89 -38.42 17.05
N ALA A 17 7.17 -39.41 16.53
CA ALA A 17 7.49 -40.10 15.29
C ALA A 17 7.55 -39.14 14.11
N LEU A 18 8.70 -39.07 13.43
CA LEU A 18 8.77 -38.62 12.05
C LEU A 18 8.03 -39.67 11.20
N LEU A 19 6.78 -39.38 10.83
CA LEU A 19 6.09 -40.14 9.80
C LEU A 19 6.69 -39.71 8.45
N THR A 20 7.65 -40.48 7.96
CA THR A 20 8.15 -40.36 6.59
C THR A 20 7.07 -40.84 5.63
N ILE A 21 6.26 -39.93 5.09
CA ILE A 21 5.48 -40.20 3.89
C ILE A 21 6.42 -40.01 2.70
N ALA A 22 6.98 -41.12 2.22
CA ALA A 22 7.61 -41.19 0.91
C ALA A 22 6.49 -41.23 -0.14
N LEU A 23 6.05 -40.07 -0.63
CA LEU A 23 5.24 -40.01 -1.85
C LEU A 23 6.18 -39.81 -3.03
N VAL A 24 6.51 -40.93 -3.69
CA VAL A 24 7.07 -40.95 -5.04
C VAL A 24 5.95 -40.54 -5.99
N GLY A 25 5.93 -39.25 -6.29
CA GLY A 25 5.06 -38.60 -7.24
C GLY A 25 5.41 -37.14 -7.09
N GLY A 26 5.99 -36.53 -8.11
CA GLY A 26 6.37 -35.12 -8.06
C GLY A 26 5.17 -34.32 -7.60
N VAL A 27 5.17 -33.90 -6.35
CA VAL A 27 4.30 -32.84 -5.89
C VAL A 27 4.82 -31.66 -6.68
N PHE A 28 4.13 -31.37 -7.77
CA PHE A 28 4.04 -30.01 -8.26
C PHE A 28 3.48 -29.25 -7.07
N ILE A 29 4.38 -28.76 -6.21
CA ILE A 29 4.07 -27.59 -5.42
C ILE A 29 4.01 -26.54 -6.53
N PRO A 30 2.83 -26.07 -6.96
CA PRO A 30 2.82 -24.82 -7.69
C PRO A 30 3.65 -23.90 -6.80
N THR A 31 4.79 -23.44 -7.30
CA THR A 31 5.38 -22.24 -6.73
C THR A 31 4.26 -21.24 -6.90
N GLU A 32 3.51 -21.00 -5.83
CA GLU A 32 2.45 -20.01 -5.79
C GLU A 32 3.03 -18.79 -6.51
N PRO A 33 2.36 -18.31 -7.57
CA PRO A 33 2.83 -17.11 -8.24
C PRO A 33 3.03 -16.05 -7.16
N ALA A 34 4.01 -15.16 -7.36
CA ALA A 34 4.30 -14.13 -6.38
C ALA A 34 3.00 -13.40 -6.03
N ALA A 35 2.54 -13.54 -4.77
CA ALA A 35 1.23 -13.08 -4.35
C ALA A 35 1.01 -11.62 -4.77
N ALA A 36 -0.21 -11.29 -5.20
CA ALA A 36 -0.55 -9.92 -5.56
C ALA A 36 -0.08 -8.94 -4.48
N ALA A 37 0.51 -7.84 -4.93
CA ALA A 37 1.05 -6.83 -4.04
C ALA A 37 0.82 -5.43 -4.59
N ILE A 38 0.55 -4.51 -3.65
CA ILE A 38 0.49 -3.08 -3.90
C ILE A 38 1.40 -2.37 -2.91
N SER A 39 2.13 -1.37 -3.40
CA SER A 39 3.00 -0.51 -2.59
C SER A 39 3.00 0.91 -3.14
N GLY A 40 3.35 1.90 -2.31
CA GLY A 40 3.57 3.27 -2.79
C GLY A 40 5.03 3.52 -3.22
N GLY A 41 5.24 4.50 -4.10
CA GLY A 41 6.57 5.02 -4.46
C GLY A 41 7.32 4.28 -5.59
N THR A 42 8.59 4.61 -5.83
CA THR A 42 9.50 3.93 -6.78
C THR A 42 9.97 2.58 -6.25
N VAL A 43 9.97 1.53 -7.09
CA VAL A 43 10.66 0.28 -6.76
C VAL A 43 12.13 0.62 -6.48
N ALA A 44 12.59 0.27 -5.27
CA ALA A 44 13.77 0.74 -4.54
C ALA A 44 13.70 2.22 -4.06
N GLY A 45 13.49 2.38 -2.75
CA GLY A 45 13.57 3.68 -2.07
C GLY A 45 12.27 4.48 -2.15
N ASN A 46 11.24 4.01 -1.44
CA ASN A 46 9.97 4.72 -1.22
C ASN A 46 10.21 6.21 -0.99
N ALA A 47 9.93 7.04 -2.00
CA ALA A 47 9.74 8.45 -1.77
C ALA A 47 8.53 8.56 -0.83
N ALA A 48 8.76 9.04 0.40
CA ALA A 48 7.76 9.08 1.45
C ALA A 48 6.51 9.92 1.10
N ALA A 49 6.54 10.68 0.00
CA ALA A 49 5.46 11.57 -0.42
C ALA A 49 4.19 10.82 -0.85
N ASP A 50 4.29 9.67 -1.53
CA ASP A 50 3.12 8.99 -2.09
C ASP A 50 2.29 8.24 -1.05
N LEU A 51 2.86 8.00 0.14
CA LEU A 51 2.17 7.40 1.28
C LEU A 51 1.76 8.46 2.33
N VAL A 52 1.57 9.70 1.90
CA VAL A 52 1.01 10.77 2.73
C VAL A 52 -0.49 10.88 2.51
N VAL A 53 -1.25 11.01 3.59
CA VAL A 53 -2.70 11.25 3.54
C VAL A 53 -3.04 12.48 2.71
N ASN A 54 -4.20 12.47 2.05
CA ASN A 54 -4.71 13.57 1.22
C ASN A 54 -3.82 13.96 0.01
N THR A 55 -2.71 13.24 -0.24
CA THR A 55 -1.86 13.45 -1.42
C THR A 55 -2.66 13.18 -2.68
N SER A 56 -2.65 14.14 -3.60
CA SER A 56 -3.22 14.03 -4.94
C SER A 56 -2.16 13.57 -5.93
N GLY A 57 -2.55 12.75 -6.91
CA GLY A 57 -1.62 12.17 -7.88
C GLY A 57 -0.66 11.18 -7.23
N ALA A 58 -1.12 10.42 -6.23
CA ALA A 58 -0.27 9.46 -5.52
C ALA A 58 0.09 8.27 -6.42
N ASP A 59 1.35 7.86 -6.37
CA ASP A 59 1.88 6.74 -7.16
C ASP A 59 1.76 5.39 -6.44
N TYR A 60 1.41 4.35 -7.21
CA TYR A 60 1.29 2.99 -6.70
C TYR A 60 1.93 1.97 -7.65
N ASN A 61 2.79 1.09 -7.11
CA ASN A 61 3.25 -0.10 -7.82
C ASN A 61 2.26 -1.23 -7.61
N VAL A 62 2.01 -1.98 -8.67
CA VAL A 62 1.11 -3.12 -8.69
C VAL A 62 1.84 -4.30 -9.32
N THR A 63 1.81 -5.44 -8.65
CA THR A 63 2.30 -6.72 -9.18
C THR A 63 1.28 -7.80 -8.89
N PHE A 64 0.99 -8.62 -9.89
CA PHE A 64 0.05 -9.72 -9.77
C PHE A 64 0.33 -10.74 -10.87
N ASP A 65 -0.29 -11.91 -10.79
CA ASP A 65 -0.28 -12.93 -11.83
C ASP A 65 -1.70 -13.45 -11.99
N THR A 66 -2.18 -13.72 -13.20
CA THR A 66 -3.48 -14.40 -13.33
C THR A 66 -3.29 -15.89 -13.08
N ASP A 67 -4.08 -16.48 -12.19
CA ASP A 67 -3.92 -17.89 -11.77
C ASP A 67 -4.31 -18.89 -12.87
N ILE A 68 -4.60 -18.39 -14.07
CA ILE A 68 -5.01 -19.14 -15.25
C ILE A 68 -4.23 -18.70 -16.48
N ALA A 69 -4.08 -19.63 -17.43
CA ALA A 69 -3.56 -19.35 -18.77
C ALA A 69 -4.70 -18.84 -19.69
N ALA A 70 -5.14 -17.60 -19.48
CA ALA A 70 -6.16 -16.95 -20.30
C ALA A 70 -5.75 -15.51 -20.66
N THR A 71 -6.23 -15.03 -21.81
CA THR A 71 -5.93 -13.68 -22.29
C THR A 71 -6.92 -12.65 -21.74
N ALA A 72 -6.41 -11.50 -21.34
CA ALA A 72 -7.18 -10.30 -21.01
C ALA A 72 -6.72 -9.12 -21.88
N ASP A 73 -7.63 -8.22 -22.20
CA ASP A 73 -7.30 -6.91 -22.77
C ASP A 73 -7.54 -5.77 -21.78
N SER A 74 -8.12 -6.06 -20.61
CA SER A 74 -8.47 -5.07 -19.60
C SER A 74 -8.14 -5.62 -18.21
N LEU A 75 -7.52 -4.77 -17.39
CA LEU A 75 -7.22 -5.05 -15.99
C LEU A 75 -7.52 -3.82 -15.14
N TRP A 76 -7.78 -4.01 -13.85
CA TRP A 76 -8.11 -2.91 -12.96
C TRP A 76 -7.67 -3.14 -11.53
N VAL A 77 -7.54 -2.02 -10.83
CA VAL A 77 -7.26 -1.98 -9.39
C VAL A 77 -8.41 -1.24 -8.72
N ILE A 78 -8.97 -1.84 -7.68
CA ILE A 78 -9.97 -1.24 -6.82
C ILE A 78 -9.30 -0.83 -5.52
N PHE A 79 -9.41 0.46 -5.23
CA PHE A 79 -8.87 1.05 -4.03
C PHE A 79 -9.85 0.88 -2.86
N PRO A 80 -9.34 0.70 -1.63
CA PRO A 80 -10.15 0.66 -0.42
C PRO A 80 -11.00 1.91 -0.24
N VAL A 81 -11.97 1.83 0.67
CA VAL A 81 -12.79 2.99 1.07
C VAL A 81 -11.93 4.16 1.55
N GLY A 82 -12.37 5.38 1.21
CA GLY A 82 -11.70 6.63 1.59
C GLY A 82 -10.73 7.18 0.53
N TYR A 83 -10.32 6.38 -0.45
CA TYR A 83 -9.63 6.88 -1.63
C TYR A 83 -10.58 7.61 -2.58
N THR A 84 -10.07 8.64 -3.26
CA THR A 84 -10.78 9.30 -4.35
C THR A 84 -10.04 9.04 -5.65
N ILE A 85 -10.77 8.57 -6.66
CA ILE A 85 -10.25 8.36 -8.01
C ILE A 85 -10.76 9.47 -8.91
N THR A 86 -9.87 10.00 -9.75
CA THR A 86 -10.24 10.97 -10.79
C THR A 86 -11.11 10.28 -11.82
N ASP A 87 -12.30 10.81 -12.08
CA ASP A 87 -13.30 10.18 -12.95
C ASP A 87 -13.01 10.43 -14.44
N GLY A 88 -13.26 9.42 -15.29
CA GLY A 88 -13.11 9.52 -16.74
C GLY A 88 -11.71 9.21 -17.27
N ASP A 89 -11.33 9.78 -18.42
CA ASP A 89 -10.08 9.47 -19.12
C ASP A 89 -8.86 10.09 -18.40
N LEU A 90 -7.93 9.24 -17.97
CA LEU A 90 -6.68 9.63 -17.31
C LEU A 90 -5.48 9.73 -18.27
N THR A 91 -5.71 9.45 -19.56
CA THR A 91 -4.68 9.25 -20.59
C THR A 91 -3.76 8.05 -20.31
N THR A 92 -3.12 7.50 -21.34
CA THR A 92 -2.21 6.35 -21.16
C THR A 92 -0.97 6.68 -20.34
N ALA A 93 -0.57 7.96 -20.24
CA ALA A 93 0.57 8.39 -19.45
C ALA A 93 0.37 8.24 -17.94
N ALA A 94 -0.85 7.94 -17.49
CA ALA A 94 -1.15 7.65 -16.09
C ALA A 94 -0.53 6.33 -15.58
N VAL A 95 0.09 5.53 -16.47
CA VAL A 95 0.74 4.27 -16.09
C VAL A 95 2.14 4.14 -16.71
N SER A 96 3.00 3.33 -16.10
CA SER A 96 4.30 2.94 -16.66
C SER A 96 4.68 1.50 -16.30
N ASP A 97 5.59 0.91 -17.06
CA ASP A 97 6.21 -0.38 -16.75
C ASP A 97 7.39 -0.24 -15.77
N GLY A 98 7.55 0.94 -15.15
CA GLY A 98 8.69 1.31 -14.32
C GLY A 98 9.83 2.00 -15.09
N THR A 99 9.84 1.93 -16.42
CA THR A 99 10.84 2.59 -17.28
C THR A 99 10.19 3.51 -18.31
N ILE A 100 9.10 3.06 -18.94
CA ILE A 100 8.44 3.71 -20.06
C ILE A 100 6.99 4.00 -19.67
N ALA A 101 6.57 5.26 -19.82
CA ALA A 101 5.17 5.68 -19.66
C ALA A 101 4.28 5.05 -20.74
N SER A 102 2.98 4.94 -20.46
CA SER A 102 1.99 4.32 -21.34
C SER A 102 2.24 2.84 -21.64
N ARG A 103 2.96 2.15 -20.75
CA ARG A 103 3.27 0.72 -20.87
C ARG A 103 3.09 0.00 -19.54
N ILE A 104 2.97 -1.32 -19.61
CA ILE A 104 3.04 -2.23 -18.46
C ILE A 104 3.99 -3.39 -18.79
N LEU A 105 4.47 -4.09 -17.78
CA LEU A 105 5.26 -5.31 -17.96
C LEU A 105 4.34 -6.52 -17.84
N VAL A 106 4.33 -7.38 -18.87
CA VAL A 106 3.61 -8.67 -18.84
C VAL A 106 4.61 -9.75 -19.19
N ASN A 107 4.84 -10.67 -18.25
CA ASN A 107 5.75 -11.81 -18.39
C ASN A 107 7.16 -11.36 -18.82
N GLY A 108 7.63 -10.27 -18.21
CA GLY A 108 8.94 -9.67 -18.48
C GLY A 108 9.02 -8.87 -19.78
N VAL A 109 7.92 -8.71 -20.51
CA VAL A 109 7.88 -7.96 -21.78
C VAL A 109 7.05 -6.70 -21.64
N SER A 110 7.61 -5.56 -22.03
CA SER A 110 6.91 -4.28 -22.04
C SER A 110 5.79 -4.27 -23.09
N ARG A 111 4.55 -3.97 -22.68
CA ARG A 111 3.33 -3.95 -23.51
C ARG A 111 2.72 -2.56 -23.49
N ALA A 112 2.20 -2.12 -24.63
CA ALA A 112 1.60 -0.81 -24.75
C ALA A 112 0.16 -0.81 -24.20
N VAL A 113 -0.21 0.32 -23.60
CA VAL A 113 -1.55 0.59 -23.06
C VAL A 113 -2.30 1.45 -24.06
N ASN A 114 -3.56 1.10 -24.31
CA ASN A 114 -4.45 1.76 -25.26
C ASN A 114 -5.24 2.87 -24.56
N ASN A 115 -5.74 2.59 -23.36
CA ASN A 115 -6.48 3.58 -22.58
C ASN A 115 -6.30 3.35 -21.07
N VAL A 116 -6.45 4.43 -20.29
CA VAL A 116 -6.56 4.38 -18.83
C VAL A 116 -7.74 5.25 -18.41
N THR A 117 -8.65 4.67 -17.63
CA THR A 117 -9.83 5.37 -17.11
C THR A 117 -9.90 5.23 -15.61
N GLY A 118 -10.41 6.26 -14.95
CA GLY A 118 -10.82 6.19 -13.56
C GLY A 118 -12.34 6.17 -13.44
N ASP A 119 -12.80 5.48 -12.41
CA ASP A 119 -14.20 5.38 -12.01
C ASP A 119 -14.26 5.74 -10.53
N ALA A 120 -14.69 6.97 -10.26
CA ALA A 120 -14.70 7.53 -8.91
C ALA A 120 -15.68 6.78 -7.99
N ALA A 121 -16.83 6.36 -8.53
CA ALA A 121 -17.89 5.70 -7.77
C ALA A 121 -17.43 4.32 -7.26
N ASN A 122 -16.68 3.59 -8.09
CA ASN A 122 -16.17 2.27 -7.74
C ASN A 122 -14.73 2.29 -7.20
N ARG A 123 -14.10 3.47 -7.10
CA ARG A 123 -12.70 3.65 -6.67
C ARG A 123 -11.75 2.80 -7.52
N LYS A 124 -11.99 2.77 -8.83
CA LYS A 124 -11.36 1.82 -9.74
C LYS A 124 -10.54 2.57 -10.78
N ILE A 125 -9.31 2.10 -11.02
CA ILE A 125 -8.51 2.48 -12.18
C ILE A 125 -8.51 1.30 -13.14
N THR A 126 -8.94 1.51 -14.38
CA THR A 126 -8.97 0.48 -15.44
C THR A 126 -7.94 0.81 -16.51
N ILE A 127 -7.16 -0.19 -16.87
CA ILE A 127 -6.11 -0.15 -17.89
C ILE A 127 -6.53 -1.08 -19.01
N VAL A 128 -6.60 -0.55 -20.23
CA VAL A 128 -6.93 -1.31 -21.45
C VAL A 128 -5.68 -1.46 -22.29
N LEU A 129 -5.37 -2.68 -22.69
CA LEU A 129 -4.21 -3.05 -23.51
C LEU A 129 -4.54 -2.96 -25.01
N ASN A 130 -3.51 -2.90 -25.84
CA ASN A 130 -3.66 -2.80 -27.29
C ASN A 130 -4.08 -4.13 -27.96
N ALA A 131 -4.02 -5.23 -27.20
CA ALA A 131 -4.38 -6.57 -27.63
C ALA A 131 -4.67 -7.42 -26.39
N ALA A 132 -5.46 -8.48 -26.58
CA ALA A 132 -5.63 -9.50 -25.56
C ALA A 132 -4.30 -10.27 -25.37
N ILE A 133 -3.82 -10.32 -24.13
CA ILE A 133 -2.53 -10.93 -23.76
C ILE A 133 -2.76 -11.81 -22.53
N ASP A 134 -2.08 -12.93 -22.47
CA ASP A 134 -2.01 -13.77 -21.28
C ASP A 134 -1.22 -13.03 -20.18
N LEU A 135 -1.89 -12.66 -19.10
CA LEU A 135 -1.33 -11.91 -17.97
C LEU A 135 -0.70 -12.82 -16.90
N GLY A 136 -0.85 -14.14 -17.07
CA GLY A 136 -0.75 -15.20 -16.06
C GLY A 136 0.48 -16.11 -16.16
N THR A 137 1.30 -15.93 -17.17
CA THR A 137 2.29 -16.94 -17.58
C THR A 137 3.72 -16.48 -17.36
N GLY A 138 4.39 -17.00 -16.33
CA GLY A 138 5.84 -16.84 -16.17
C GLY A 138 6.19 -15.90 -15.02
N THR A 139 6.53 -14.64 -15.31
CA THR A 139 6.94 -13.67 -14.27
C THR A 139 5.80 -12.78 -13.77
N GLY A 140 4.56 -13.03 -14.21
CA GLY A 140 3.39 -12.22 -13.95
C GLY A 140 3.40 -10.84 -14.61
N THR A 141 2.47 -10.01 -14.15
CA THR A 141 2.20 -8.67 -14.64
C THR A 141 2.59 -7.61 -13.59
N SER A 142 3.22 -6.53 -14.04
CA SER A 142 3.54 -5.39 -13.18
C SER A 142 3.42 -4.04 -13.87
N PHE A 143 3.04 -3.03 -13.09
CA PHE A 143 2.94 -1.66 -13.57
C PHE A 143 2.98 -0.66 -12.40
N ARG A 144 3.12 0.62 -12.73
CA ARG A 144 3.00 1.74 -11.81
C ARG A 144 1.84 2.61 -12.26
N ILE A 145 0.95 2.98 -11.35
CA ILE A 145 -0.02 4.07 -11.53
C ILE A 145 0.70 5.35 -11.08
N LEU A 146 0.65 6.38 -11.93
CA LEU A 146 1.42 7.62 -11.77
C LEU A 146 0.54 8.84 -11.45
N THR A 147 -0.78 8.70 -11.58
CA THR A 147 -1.73 9.79 -11.32
C THR A 147 -3.16 9.25 -11.24
N GLY A 148 -4.12 10.14 -10.95
CA GLY A 148 -5.54 9.82 -10.90
C GLY A 148 -6.02 9.33 -9.53
N ILE A 149 -5.12 9.23 -8.55
CA ILE A 149 -5.42 8.77 -7.20
C ILE A 149 -5.22 9.91 -6.21
N GLN A 150 -6.20 10.15 -5.36
CA GLN A 150 -6.03 10.90 -4.13
C GLN A 150 -6.14 9.96 -2.93
N ASN A 151 -5.11 9.99 -2.10
CA ASN A 151 -5.06 9.23 -0.85
C ASN A 151 -6.16 9.70 0.11
N ARG A 152 -6.65 8.78 0.94
CA ARG A 152 -7.59 9.12 2.01
C ARG A 152 -7.04 10.18 2.96
N THR A 153 -7.93 10.90 3.61
CA THR A 153 -7.63 12.00 4.54
C THR A 153 -7.21 11.55 5.94
N THR A 154 -7.34 10.25 6.24
CA THR A 154 -7.06 9.68 7.56
C THR A 154 -5.80 8.81 7.51
N ALA A 155 -4.92 8.92 8.50
CA ALA A 155 -3.71 8.10 8.62
C ALA A 155 -4.01 6.67 9.07
N GLY A 156 -3.03 5.76 9.02
CA GLY A 156 -3.15 4.37 9.50
C GLY A 156 -3.11 3.34 8.37
N ASN A 157 -3.72 2.16 8.54
CA ASN A 157 -3.83 1.16 7.48
C ASN A 157 -4.96 1.50 6.50
N THR A 158 -4.76 1.24 5.21
CA THR A 158 -5.71 1.60 4.15
C THR A 158 -6.90 0.68 4.00
N GLY A 159 -6.91 -0.48 4.66
CA GLY A 159 -7.74 -1.60 4.21
C GLY A 159 -7.13 -2.26 2.97
N THR A 160 -7.79 -3.31 2.48
CA THR A 160 -7.27 -4.17 1.42
C THR A 160 -7.69 -3.71 0.03
N PHE A 161 -6.78 -3.90 -0.94
CA PHE A 161 -7.03 -3.63 -2.34
C PHE A 161 -7.57 -4.89 -3.04
N THR A 162 -8.15 -4.69 -4.22
CA THR A 162 -8.49 -5.78 -5.14
C THR A 162 -7.86 -5.50 -6.51
N ILE A 163 -7.27 -6.52 -7.11
CA ILE A 163 -6.74 -6.49 -8.49
C ILE A 163 -7.50 -7.54 -9.28
N ASP A 164 -7.93 -7.20 -10.49
CA ASP A 164 -8.70 -8.13 -11.32
C ASP A 164 -8.56 -7.79 -12.82
N SER A 165 -9.05 -8.68 -13.67
CA SER A 165 -8.99 -8.56 -15.12
C SER A 165 -10.22 -9.14 -15.79
N ASN A 166 -10.37 -8.92 -17.09
CA ASN A 166 -11.40 -9.59 -17.89
C ASN A 166 -10.96 -10.95 -18.45
N ALA A 167 -9.88 -11.55 -17.94
CA ALA A 167 -9.49 -12.90 -18.30
C ALA A 167 -10.62 -13.87 -17.94
N THR A 168 -11.02 -14.71 -18.89
CA THR A 168 -12.15 -15.62 -18.70
C THR A 168 -11.83 -16.68 -17.65
N ALA A 169 -12.69 -16.82 -16.65
CA ALA A 169 -12.55 -17.73 -15.50
C ALA A 169 -11.47 -17.35 -14.49
N GLU A 170 -10.87 -16.16 -14.63
CA GLU A 170 -10.00 -15.61 -13.60
C GLU A 170 -10.82 -15.26 -12.37
N VAL A 171 -10.25 -15.49 -11.19
CA VAL A 171 -10.82 -15.06 -9.92
C VAL A 171 -10.10 -13.78 -9.49
N GLU A 172 -10.87 -12.79 -9.05
CA GLU A 172 -10.30 -11.54 -8.54
C GLU A 172 -9.27 -11.80 -7.42
N GLN A 173 -8.14 -11.12 -7.49
CA GLN A 173 -7.15 -11.09 -6.42
C GLN A 173 -7.60 -10.09 -5.38
N ALA A 174 -8.51 -10.54 -4.51
CA ALA A 174 -9.02 -9.79 -3.37
C ALA A 174 -8.09 -9.90 -2.16
N ASN A 175 -8.30 -9.00 -1.19
CA ASN A 175 -7.54 -8.96 0.07
C ASN A 175 -6.04 -8.67 -0.10
N VAL A 176 -5.66 -8.01 -1.19
CA VAL A 176 -4.28 -7.56 -1.40
C VAL A 176 -3.88 -6.63 -0.26
N ALA A 177 -2.69 -6.88 0.30
CA ALA A 177 -2.24 -6.29 1.55
C ALA A 177 -2.37 -4.77 1.57
N ALA A 178 -2.84 -4.23 2.70
CA ALA A 178 -2.97 -2.80 2.92
C ALA A 178 -1.61 -2.10 2.93
N VAL A 179 -1.57 -0.83 2.52
CA VAL A 179 -0.45 0.07 2.80
C VAL A 179 -0.78 0.91 4.04
N THR A 180 0.25 1.54 4.62
CA THR A 180 0.09 2.47 5.73
C THR A 180 0.29 3.88 5.21
N LEU A 181 -0.68 4.77 5.46
CA LEU A 181 -0.53 6.20 5.19
C LEU A 181 -0.18 6.95 6.48
N THR A 182 0.71 7.93 6.36
CA THR A 182 1.08 8.85 7.43
C THR A 182 0.73 10.28 7.05
N SER A 183 0.77 11.21 7.99
CA SER A 183 0.88 12.64 7.66
C SER A 183 2.25 12.95 7.07
N GLY A 184 2.35 14.08 6.37
CA GLY A 184 3.63 14.67 6.01
C GLY A 184 4.36 15.26 7.24
N PRO A 185 5.57 15.81 7.05
CA PRO A 185 6.29 16.50 8.12
C PRO A 185 5.47 17.66 8.70
N VAL A 186 5.55 17.85 10.02
CA VAL A 186 4.89 18.97 10.70
C VAL A 186 5.35 20.29 10.07
N HIS A 187 4.39 21.10 9.64
CA HIS A 187 4.61 22.40 9.03
C HIS A 187 4.13 23.54 9.92
N HIS A 188 2.98 23.37 10.60
CA HIS A 188 2.41 24.43 11.42
C HIS A 188 1.59 23.87 12.60
N LEU A 189 1.35 24.73 13.58
CA LEU A 189 0.50 24.44 14.74
C LEU A 189 -0.76 25.31 14.67
N LYS A 190 -1.92 24.73 14.99
CA LYS A 190 -3.13 25.49 15.28
C LYS A 190 -3.44 25.38 16.76
N VAL A 191 -3.72 26.53 17.37
CA VAL A 191 -4.15 26.60 18.77
C VAL A 191 -5.63 26.97 18.77
N THR A 192 -6.45 26.14 19.39
CA THR A 192 -7.89 26.36 19.52
C THR A 192 -8.26 26.43 20.99
N ALA A 193 -8.99 27.47 21.38
CA ALA A 193 -9.58 27.57 22.70
C ALA A 193 -10.89 26.78 22.78
N ALA A 194 -11.23 26.29 23.97
CA ALA A 194 -12.51 25.61 24.21
C ALA A 194 -13.69 26.61 24.13
N SER A 195 -13.47 27.87 24.52
CA SER A 195 -14.44 28.95 24.35
C SER A 195 -13.98 30.01 23.33
N ALA A 196 -14.90 30.51 22.51
CA ALA A 196 -14.67 31.68 21.67
C ALA A 196 -14.59 32.99 22.49
N THR A 197 -15.14 33.01 23.70
CA THR A 197 -15.13 34.14 24.63
C THR A 197 -14.73 33.65 26.03
N PRO A 198 -13.43 33.56 26.33
CA PRO A 198 -12.94 33.10 27.63
C PRO A 198 -13.41 34.03 28.75
N THR A 199 -13.89 33.48 29.86
CA THR A 199 -14.31 34.29 31.02
C THR A 199 -13.10 34.59 31.90
N ALA A 200 -12.90 35.86 32.23
CA ALA A 200 -11.79 36.28 33.08
C ALA A 200 -11.85 35.58 34.45
N GLY A 201 -10.70 35.02 34.87
CA GLY A 201 -10.57 34.30 36.14
C GLY A 201 -11.12 32.87 36.14
N ALA A 202 -11.60 32.37 35.00
CA ALA A 202 -11.97 30.96 34.81
C ALA A 202 -10.93 30.24 33.93
N ASP A 203 -10.87 28.91 34.07
CA ASP A 203 -10.06 28.05 33.20
C ASP A 203 -10.68 27.99 31.79
N ASP A 204 -9.83 28.02 30.76
CA ASP A 204 -10.20 27.77 29.36
C ASP A 204 -9.15 26.86 28.73
N GLU A 205 -9.58 25.70 28.26
CA GLU A 205 -8.67 24.68 27.74
C GLU A 205 -8.19 25.05 26.34
N LEU A 206 -6.88 24.99 26.12
CA LEU A 206 -6.26 25.22 24.82
C LEU A 206 -5.78 23.91 24.23
N THR A 207 -6.28 23.58 23.04
CA THR A 207 -5.78 22.45 22.27
C THR A 207 -4.76 22.94 21.24
N VAL A 208 -3.54 22.39 21.28
CA VAL A 208 -2.51 22.60 20.25
C VAL A 208 -2.46 21.38 19.35
N THR A 209 -2.82 21.56 18.08
CA THR A 209 -2.76 20.48 17.08
C THR A 209 -1.70 20.81 16.03
N ALA A 210 -0.87 19.82 15.69
CA ALA A 210 0.11 19.95 14.63
C ALA A 210 -0.42 19.44 13.29
N TYR A 211 -0.04 20.14 12.23
CA TYR A 211 -0.47 19.87 10.86
C TYR A 211 0.72 19.89 9.92
N ASP A 212 0.64 19.09 8.85
CA ASP A 212 1.58 19.16 7.73
C ASP A 212 1.25 20.33 6.79
N GLN A 213 2.01 20.46 5.69
CA GLN A 213 1.83 21.54 4.72
C GLN A 213 0.49 21.47 3.95
N TRP A 214 -0.23 20.35 4.05
CA TRP A 214 -1.50 20.10 3.38
C TRP A 214 -2.67 20.02 4.38
N ASP A 215 -2.50 20.58 5.58
CA ASP A 215 -3.49 20.59 6.66
C ASP A 215 -3.91 19.19 7.15
N ASN A 216 -3.07 18.17 6.98
CA ASN A 216 -3.33 16.86 7.59
C ASN A 216 -2.85 16.84 9.04
N VAL A 217 -3.65 16.23 9.92
CA VAL A 217 -3.29 16.12 11.34
C VAL A 217 -2.10 15.19 11.53
N CYS A 218 -1.06 15.71 12.19
CA CYS A 218 0.15 14.99 12.54
C CYS A 218 0.00 14.19 13.84
N SER A 219 -0.94 13.24 13.87
CA SER A 219 -1.30 12.47 15.08
C SER A 219 -0.66 11.09 15.20
N ALA A 220 0.00 10.59 14.15
CA ALA A 220 0.52 9.23 14.12
C ALA A 220 1.78 9.10 13.23
N GLY A 221 2.51 8.00 13.41
CA GLY A 221 3.71 7.67 12.64
C GLY A 221 4.91 8.53 13.02
N ALA A 222 5.89 8.63 12.10
CA ALA A 222 7.14 9.36 12.32
C ALA A 222 6.94 10.86 12.53
N ASN A 223 5.82 11.42 12.03
CA ASN A 223 5.50 12.84 12.12
C ASN A 223 4.56 13.17 13.30
N ALA A 224 4.28 12.21 14.19
CA ALA A 224 3.40 12.45 15.33
C ALA A 224 3.93 13.56 16.24
N TYR A 225 3.12 14.59 16.48
CA TYR A 225 3.46 15.67 17.40
C TYR A 225 3.24 15.23 18.85
N THR A 226 4.31 14.76 19.49
CA THR A 226 4.29 14.15 20.83
C THR A 226 5.26 14.84 21.80
N GLY A 227 5.11 14.56 23.09
CA GLY A 227 5.95 15.12 24.17
C GLY A 227 5.42 16.45 24.73
N ALA A 228 5.94 16.87 25.88
CA ALA A 228 5.59 18.14 26.51
C ALA A 228 5.91 19.33 25.60
N LYS A 229 5.10 20.38 25.69
CA LYS A 229 5.24 21.63 24.96
C LYS A 229 4.98 22.78 25.92
N ASP A 230 5.80 23.81 25.85
CA ASP A 230 5.63 25.02 26.63
C ASP A 230 4.99 26.10 25.76
N LEU A 231 3.94 26.73 26.27
CA LEU A 231 3.32 27.90 25.64
C LEU A 231 3.65 29.12 26.49
N THR A 232 4.38 30.08 25.93
CA THR A 232 4.72 31.33 26.64
C THR A 232 3.77 32.44 26.19
N PHE A 233 2.99 32.96 27.13
CA PHE A 233 2.20 34.15 26.93
C PHE A 233 3.01 35.38 27.33
N SER A 234 2.97 36.42 26.50
CA SER A 234 3.52 37.73 26.84
C SER A 234 2.48 38.79 26.50
N GLY A 235 2.35 39.79 27.36
CA GLY A 235 1.52 40.98 27.11
C GLY A 235 2.37 42.13 26.60
N LEU A 236 1.73 43.16 26.06
CA LEU A 236 2.34 44.49 26.02
C LEU A 236 2.45 44.96 27.48
N ALA A 237 3.69 45.22 27.90
CA ALA A 237 4.00 45.79 29.21
C ALA A 237 3.42 47.20 29.36
#